data_AF-V5Y0B8-F1
#
_entry.id   AF-V5Y0B8-F1
#
_cell.length_a   1.000
_cell.length_b   1.000
_cell.length_c   1.000
_cell.angle_alpha   90.00
_cell.angle_beta   90.00
_cell.angle_gamma   90.00
#
_symmetry.space_group_name_H-M   'P 1'
#
loop_
_entity.id
_entity.type
_entity.pdbx_description
1 polymer ?
#
loop_
_entity_poly.entity_id
_entity_poly.type
_entity_poly.pdbx_seq_one_letter_code
_entity_poly.pdbx_strand_id
1 'polypeptide(L)' 'FGYTMRDIRYFWKDGLSSVGMSSEVELPQFRVLGHRQRATEINLTT' A
#
# COMPACT_ATOMS: atom_id res chain seq x y z
N PHE A 1 -21.79 -5.88 -6.59
CA PHE A 1 -21.93 -5.48 -5.17
C PHE A 1 -20.54 -5.21 -4.63
N GLY A 2 -20.22 -3.94 -4.37
CA GLY A 2 -18.95 -3.52 -3.76
C GLY A 2 -19.26 -2.61 -2.59
N TYR A 3 -18.40 -2.60 -1.59
CA TYR A 3 -18.53 -1.72 -0.43
C TYR A 3 -18.07 -0.32 -0.81
N THR A 4 -18.81 0.69 -0.35
CA THR A 4 -18.36 2.08 -0.51
C THR A 4 -17.27 2.35 0.53
N MET A 5 -16.39 3.32 0.28
CA MET A 5 -15.35 3.72 1.26
C MET A 5 -15.94 4.34 2.55
N ARG A 6 -17.28 4.53 2.61
CA ARG A 6 -17.99 4.83 3.87
C ARG A 6 -18.10 3.60 4.77
N ASP A 7 -18.16 2.40 4.19
CA ASP A 7 -18.40 1.14 4.90
C ASP A 7 -17.10 0.45 5.32
N ILE A 8 -16.01 0.61 4.57
CA ILE A 8 -14.74 -0.07 4.81
C ILE A 8 -13.56 0.90 4.64
N ARG A 9 -12.67 0.91 5.64
CA ARG A 9 -11.38 1.62 5.60
C ARG A 9 -10.24 0.61 5.54
N TYR A 10 -9.31 0.85 4.63
CA TYR A 10 -8.06 0.09 4.54
C TYR A 10 -6.94 0.87 5.22
N PHE A 11 -6.20 0.22 6.10
CA PHE A 11 -5.05 0.79 6.78
C PHE A 11 -3.89 -0.21 6.82
N TRP A 12 -2.67 0.30 6.82
CA TRP A 12 -1.45 -0.48 7.02
C TRP A 12 -1.31 -0.78 8.51
N LYS A 13 -1.59 -2.02 8.91
CA LYS A 13 -1.68 -2.42 10.33
C LYS A 13 -0.42 -2.09 11.12
N ASP A 14 0.75 -2.38 10.55
CA ASP A 14 2.05 -2.24 11.17
C ASP A 14 2.81 -1.00 10.66
N GLY A 15 2.10 -0.01 10.11
CA GLY A 15 2.71 1.21 9.55
C GLY A 15 3.81 0.93 8.53
N LEU A 16 4.98 1.56 8.70
CA LEU A 16 6.13 1.40 7.79
C LEU A 16 6.60 -0.06 7.64
N SER A 17 6.42 -0.92 8.65
CA SER A 17 6.78 -2.34 8.57
C SER A 17 5.71 -3.21 7.92
N SER A 18 4.55 -2.66 7.57
CA SER A 18 3.48 -3.43 6.88
C SER A 18 3.85 -3.87 5.47
N VAL A 19 4.85 -3.21 4.87
CA VAL A 19 5.39 -3.58 3.56
C VAL A 19 6.88 -3.78 3.76
N GLY A 20 7.35 -4.98 3.41
CA GLY A 20 8.77 -5.30 3.31
C GLY A 20 9.11 -5.59 1.87
N MET A 21 10.35 -5.32 1.49
CA MET A 21 10.87 -5.74 0.20
C MET A 21 11.47 -7.14 0.33
N SER A 22 11.02 -8.09 -0.48
CA SER A 22 11.65 -9.41 -0.54
C SER A 22 13.01 -9.30 -1.22
N SER A 23 14.03 -9.94 -0.64
CA SER A 23 15.38 -10.06 -1.22
C SER A 23 15.39 -10.78 -2.57
N GLU A 24 14.31 -11.49 -2.90
CA GLU A 24 14.13 -12.16 -4.21
C GLU A 24 13.76 -11.17 -5.33
N VAL A 25 13.42 -9.92 -5.00
CA VAL A 25 13.01 -8.86 -5.95
C VAL A 25 14.20 -7.94 -6.29
N GLU A 26 15.44 -8.39 -6.05
CA GLU A 26 16.64 -7.76 -6.57
C GLU A 26 16.86 -8.19 -8.03
N LEU A 27 16.27 -7.45 -8.97
CA LEU A 27 16.42 -7.70 -10.39
C LEU A 27 17.87 -7.41 -10.83
N PRO A 28 18.45 -8.18 -11.78
CA PRO A 28 19.86 -8.05 -12.18
C PRO A 28 20.27 -6.66 -12.68
N GLN A 29 19.31 -5.87 -13.17
CA GLN A 29 19.53 -4.55 -13.75
C GLN A 29 19.00 -3.40 -12.89
N PHE A 30 18.25 -3.70 -11.81
CA PHE A 30 17.60 -2.68 -11.00
C PHE A 30 17.86 -2.92 -9.52
N ARG A 31 18.56 -1.97 -8.90
CA ARG A 31 18.69 -1.89 -7.45
C ARG A 31 17.55 -1.06 -6.88
N VAL A 32 16.63 -1.70 -6.19
CA VAL A 32 15.56 -0.99 -5.47
C VAL A 32 16.15 -0.38 -4.20
N LEU A 33 16.01 0.93 -4.04
CA LEU A 33 16.57 1.67 -2.91
C LEU A 33 15.62 1.79 -1.70
N GLY A 34 14.38 1.34 -1.86
CA GLY A 34 13.34 1.39 -0.85
C GLY A 34 11.95 1.41 -1.46
N HIS A 35 10.93 1.57 -0.62
CA HIS A 35 9.54 1.67 -1.03
C HIS A 35 8.83 2.77 -0.23
N ARG A 36 7.74 3.31 -0.81
CA ARG A 36 6.88 4.29 -0.14
C ARG A 36 5.46 3.76 -0.08
N GLN A 37 4.88 3.74 1.12
CA GLN A 37 3.47 3.45 1.31
C GLN A 37 2.65 4.74 1.19
N ARG A 38 1.55 4.71 0.44
CA ARG A 38 0.59 5.81 0.36
C ARG A 38 -0.81 5.27 0.59
N ALA A 39 -1.47 5.79 1.61
CA ALA A 39 -2.91 5.64 1.75
C ALA A 39 -3.59 6.76 0.95
N THR A 40 -4.58 6.40 0.16
CA THR A 40 -5.43 7.37 -0.55
C THR A 40 -6.85 7.16 -0.07
N GLU A 41 -7.39 8.16 0.61
CA GLU A 41 -8.81 8.19 0.97
C GLU A 41 -9.54 9.00 -0.10
N ILE A 42 -10.54 8.39 -0.74
CA ILE A 42 -11.40 9.06 -1.72
C ILE A 42 -12.77 9.25 -1.06
N ASN A 43 -13.07 10.50 -0.71
CA ASN A 43 -14.37 10.88 -0.19
C ASN A 43 -15.36 10.96 -1.36
N LEU A 44 -16.18 9.93 -1.51
CA LEU A 44 -17.27 9.92 -2.48
C LEU A 44 -18.43 10.76 -1.94
N THR A 45 -18.60 11.98 -2.49
CA THR A 45 -19.83 12.76 -2.35
C THR A 45 -20.83 12.25 -3.37
N THR A 46 -22.01 11.86 -2.88
CA THR A 46 -23.17 11.45 -3.69
C THR A 46 -23.82 12.66 -4.34
#